data_AF-A0A956XA98-F1
#
_entry.id   AF-A0A956XA98-F1
#
_cell.length_a   1.000
_cell.length_b   1.000
_cell.length_c   1.000
_cell.angle_alpha   90.00
_cell.angle_beta   90.00
_cell.angle_gamma   90.00
#
_symmetry.space_group_name_H-M   'P 1'
#
loop_
_entity.id
_entity.type
_entity.pdbx_description
1 polymer ?
#
loop_
_entity_poly.entity_id
_entity_poly.type
_entity_poly.pdbx_seq_one_letter_code
_entity_poly.pdbx_strand_id
1 'polypeptide(L)' 'MKTKRLFFQLMLIVTVMLANVGPALAADSDLDLTFSNPNLNNLMWNMALQSDGKVLIGGQFTSVEGQTCNPLCQ' A
#
# COMPACT_ATOMS: atom_id res chain seq x y z
N MET A 1 0.73 8.88 -51.45
CA MET A 1 -0.34 9.13 -50.46
C MET A 1 -0.41 8.10 -49.32
N LYS A 2 -0.19 6.80 -49.56
CA LYS A 2 -0.23 5.74 -48.52
C LYS A 2 0.85 5.87 -47.43
N THR A 3 2.08 6.24 -47.78
CA THR A 3 3.21 6.34 -46.83
C THR A 3 3.05 7.44 -45.78
N LYS A 4 2.43 8.58 -46.15
CA LYS A 4 2.16 9.68 -45.21
C LYS A 4 1.07 9.33 -44.20
N ARG A 5 0.05 8.54 -44.61
CA ARG A 5 -1.00 8.04 -43.71
C ARG A 5 -0.44 7.02 -42.72
N LEU A 6 0.43 6.12 -43.19
CA LEU A 6 1.08 5.12 -42.35
C LEU A 6 2.02 5.76 -41.32
N PHE A 7 2.79 6.78 -41.73
CA PHE A 7 3.65 7.54 -40.82
C PHE A 7 2.86 8.26 -39.72
N PHE A 8 1.74 8.88 -40.08
CA PHE A 8 0.87 9.55 -39.12
C PHE A 8 0.21 8.56 -38.14
N GLN A 9 -0.19 7.38 -38.61
CA GLN A 9 -0.72 6.32 -37.75
C GLN A 9 0.32 5.75 -36.78
N LEU A 10 1.56 5.54 -37.24
CA LEU A 10 2.66 5.10 -36.37
C LEU A 10 2.99 6.13 -35.30
N MET A 11 3.03 7.42 -35.64
CA MET A 11 3.22 8.49 -34.67
C MET A 11 2.09 8.53 -33.63
N LEU A 12 0.82 8.42 -34.07
CA LEU A 12 -0.33 8.38 -33.17
C LEU A 12 -0.26 7.20 -32.19
N ILE A 13 0.09 6.01 -32.68
CA ILE A 13 0.23 4.81 -31.85
C ILE A 13 1.34 4.99 -30.81
N VAL A 14 2.50 5.53 -31.20
CA VAL A 14 3.62 5.78 -30.27
C VAL A 14 3.23 6.80 -29.20
N THR A 15 2.52 7.87 -29.57
CA THR A 15 2.06 8.87 -28.60
C THR A 15 1.05 8.30 -27.60
N VAL A 16 0.12 7.45 -28.05
CA VAL A 16 -0.85 6.78 -27.17
C VAL A 16 -0.15 5.81 -26.22
N MET A 17 0.85 5.06 -26.69
CA MET A 17 1.62 4.14 -25.85
C MET A 17 2.44 4.88 -24.77
N LEU A 18 3.05 6.01 -25.11
CA LEU A 18 3.78 6.85 -24.15
C LEU A 18 2.85 7.55 -23.16
N ALA A 19 1.65 7.95 -23.58
CA ALA A 19 0.66 8.58 -22.70
C ALA A 19 0.07 7.59 -21.66
N ASN A 20 0.19 6.28 -21.90
CA ASN A 20 -0.29 5.24 -20.99
C ASN A 20 0.77 4.77 -19.99
N VAL A 21 2.00 5.28 -20.09
CA VAL A 21 3.01 5.17 -19.03
C VAL A 21 2.82 6.36 -18.10
N GLY A 22 1.80 6.29 -17.24
CA GLY A 22 1.79 7.10 -16.02
C GLY A 22 3.06 6.83 -15.23
N PRO A 23 3.51 7.71 -14.32
CA PRO A 23 4.67 7.40 -13.53
C PRO A 23 4.39 6.08 -12.82
N ALA A 24 5.10 5.02 -13.21
CA ALA A 24 5.31 3.89 -12.35
C ALA A 24 6.14 4.44 -11.21
N LEU A 25 5.46 5.11 -10.27
CA LEU A 25 5.95 5.24 -8.92
C LEU A 25 6.06 3.79 -8.47
N ALA A 26 7.24 3.21 -8.65
CA ALA A 26 7.79 2.40 -7.60
C ALA A 26 7.80 3.33 -6.38
N ALA A 27 6.66 3.45 -5.73
CA ALA A 27 6.68 3.66 -4.31
C ALA A 27 7.46 2.44 -3.83
N ASP A 28 8.75 2.63 -3.57
CA ASP A 28 9.34 1.94 -2.44
C ASP A 28 8.32 2.18 -1.35
N SER A 29 7.56 1.11 -1.05
CA SER A 29 6.55 1.08 -0.02
C SER A 29 7.01 2.00 1.07
N ASP A 30 6.33 3.13 1.21
CA ASP A 30 6.58 4.07 2.30
C ASP A 30 6.35 3.22 3.54
N LEU A 31 7.46 2.70 4.08
CA LEU A 31 7.44 1.85 5.23
C LEU A 31 6.89 2.77 6.29
N ASP A 32 5.65 2.55 6.69
CA ASP A 32 4.99 3.42 7.65
C ASP A 32 5.71 3.27 9.00
N LEU A 33 6.72 4.11 9.20
CA LEU A 33 7.49 4.20 10.43
C LEU A 33 6.65 4.84 11.55
N THR A 34 5.45 5.34 11.26
CA THR A 34 4.55 5.88 12.28
C THR A 34 3.87 4.78 13.09
N PHE A 35 3.93 3.51 12.66
CA PHE A 35 3.64 2.34 13.52
C PHE A 35 4.76 2.11 14.55
N SER A 36 5.10 3.14 15.29
CA SER A 36 6.13 3.15 16.32
C SER A 36 5.47 3.05 17.69
N ASN A 37 5.60 1.88 18.30
CA ASN A 37 5.28 1.62 19.71
C ASN A 37 3.79 1.84 20.09
N PRO A 38 2.90 0.92 19.69
CA PRO A 38 1.54 0.91 20.22
C PRO A 38 1.61 0.89 21.75
N ASN A 39 0.89 1.79 22.41
CA ASN A 39 0.79 1.85 23.87
C ASN A 39 -0.05 0.66 24.36
N LEU A 40 0.62 -0.48 24.50
CA LEU A 40 0.07 -1.71 25.01
C LEU A 40 0.22 -1.74 26.52
N ASN A 41 -0.83 -2.16 27.23
CA ASN A 41 -0.76 -2.33 28.68
C ASN A 41 -0.05 -3.62 29.12
N ASN A 42 0.35 -4.49 28.18
CA ASN A 42 1.01 -5.76 28.45
C ASN A 42 1.82 -6.25 27.23
N LEU A 43 2.48 -7.41 27.38
CA LEU A 43 3.37 -7.99 26.38
C LEU A 43 2.66 -8.34 25.06
N MET A 44 3.29 -7.95 23.96
CA MET A 44 3.01 -8.44 22.60
C MET A 44 3.84 -9.69 22.33
N TRP A 45 3.24 -10.73 21.76
CA TRP A 45 3.93 -11.98 21.40
C TRP A 45 4.10 -12.15 19.89
N ASN A 46 3.20 -11.58 19.09
CA ASN A 46 3.15 -11.83 17.65
C ASN A 46 2.74 -10.56 16.87
N MET A 47 3.26 -10.42 15.65
CA MET A 47 2.78 -9.46 14.66
C MET A 47 2.66 -10.11 13.28
N ALA A 48 1.67 -9.72 12.48
CA ALA A 48 1.48 -10.21 11.11
C ALA A 48 0.97 -9.09 10.20
N LEU A 49 1.50 -9.03 8.97
CA LEU A 49 1.03 -8.11 7.94
C LEU A 49 -0.12 -8.77 7.15
N GLN A 50 -1.25 -8.09 7.03
CA GLN A 50 -2.39 -8.50 6.22
C GLN A 50 -2.22 -8.05 4.76
N SER A 51 -2.87 -8.75 3.83
CA SER A 51 -2.82 -8.44 2.39
C SER A 51 -3.47 -7.10 2.03
N ASP A 52 -4.23 -6.50 2.95
CA ASP A 52 -4.83 -5.17 2.80
C ASP A 52 -3.91 -4.04 3.31
N GLY A 53 -2.70 -4.36 3.76
CA GLY A 53 -1.71 -3.41 4.25
C GLY A 53 -1.82 -3.09 5.75
N LYS A 54 -2.70 -3.77 6.50
CA LYS A 54 -2.81 -3.59 7.96
C LYS A 54 -1.87 -4.52 8.73
N VAL A 55 -1.52 -4.12 9.97
CA VAL A 55 -0.74 -4.95 10.89
C VAL A 55 -1.65 -5.51 11.98
N LEU A 56 -1.70 -6.83 12.08
CA LEU A 56 -2.26 -7.54 13.23
C LEU A 56 -1.21 -7.66 14.33
N ILE A 57 -1.60 -7.32 15.54
CA ILE A 57 -0.81 -7.54 16.76
C ILE A 57 -1.52 -8.55 17.66
N GLY A 58 -0.78 -9.50 18.22
CA GLY A 58 -1.29 -10.53 19.11
C GLY A 58 -0.45 -10.62 20.39
N GLY A 59 -1.09 -10.76 21.54
CA GLY A 59 -0.42 -10.78 22.84
C GLY A 59 -1.39 -10.83 24.00
N GLN A 60 -0.89 -10.54 25.20
CA GLN A 60 -1.66 -10.54 26.45
C GLN A 60 -2.15 -9.14 26.84
N PHE A 61 -2.20 -8.20 25.89
CA PHE A 61 -2.70 -6.86 26.11
C PHE A 61 -4.24 -6.84 26.10
N THR A 62 -4.82 -6.03 26.97
CA THR A 62 -6.26 -5.76 27.03
C THR A 62 -6.59 -4.33 26.63
N SER A 63 -5.57 -3.52 26.32
CA SER A 63 -5.75 -2.18 25.76
C SER A 63 -4.63 -1.82 24.78
N VAL A 64 -5.01 -1.08 23.74
CA VAL A 64 -4.11 -0.50 22.73
C VAL A 64 -4.43 0.98 22.64
N GLU A 65 -3.42 1.87 22.72
CA GLU A 65 -3.63 3.33 22.66
C GLU A 65 -4.64 3.86 23.70
N GLY A 66 -4.73 3.20 24.86
CA GLY A 66 -5.70 3.53 25.91
C GLY A 66 -7.14 3.08 25.63
N GLN A 67 -7.41 2.47 24.47
CA GLN A 67 -8.69 1.84 24.18
C GLN A 67 -8.68 0.40 24.67
N THR A 68 -9.64 0.04 25.53
CA THR A 68 -9.78 -1.35 26.02
C THR A 68 -10.29 -2.25 24.89
N CYS A 69 -9.47 -3.22 24.49
CA CYS A 69 -9.86 -4.30 23.60
C CYS A 69 -10.55 -5.38 24.45
N ASN A 70 -11.87 -5.26 24.59
CA ASN A 70 -12.69 -6.41 25.03
C ASN A 70 -12.59 -7.53 23.96
N PRO A 71 -12.98 -8.79 24.22
CA PRO A 71 -12.77 -9.91 23.29
C PRO A 71 -13.55 -9.85 21.95
N LEU A 72 -14.03 -8.66 21.55
CA LEU A 72 -14.81 -8.38 20.35
C LEU A 72 -14.31 -7.15 19.57
N CYS A 73 -13.04 -6.76 19.69
CA CYS A 73 -12.48 -5.73 18.80
C CYS A 73 -12.14 -6.34 17.44
N GLN A 74 -12.84 -5.87 16.40
CA GLN A 74 -12.61 -6.15 14.98
C GLN A 74 -11.90 -4.96 14.33
#